data_AF-A0A9Q3GLC7-F1
#
_entry.id   AF-A0A9Q3GLC7-F1
#
_cell.length_a   1.000
_cell.length_b   1.000
_cell.length_c   1.000
_cell.angle_alpha   90.00
_cell.angle_beta   90.00
_cell.angle_gamma   90.00
#
_symmetry.space_group_name_H-M   'P 1'
#
loop_
_entity.id
_entity.type
_entity.pdbx_description
1 polymer ?
#
loop_
_entity_poly.entity_id
_entity_poly.type
_entity_poly.pdbx_seq_one_letter_code
_entity_poly.pdbx_strand_id
1 'polypeptide(L)'
;MDHQALADKYKSVLKKVRPVKEPIPKDLNLPFARSPFSRNSYEAPLSPNPPISQETFKVTHERLEAVYLGPPGWLSNEEINLLKNVIILRENQ
;
A
#
# COMPACT_ATOMS: atom_id res chain seq x y z
N MET A 1 19.94 -3.22 -25.05
CA MET A 1 19.97 -2.40 -26.27
C MET A 1 18.59 -1.79 -26.49
N ASP A 2 18.36 -0.68 -25.78
CA ASP A 2 17.69 0.54 -26.25
C ASP A 2 16.20 0.49 -26.65
N HIS A 3 15.32 0.33 -25.66
CA HIS A 3 13.90 0.71 -25.79
C HIS A 3 13.67 2.23 -25.78
N GLN A 4 14.69 3.03 -25.48
CA GLN A 4 14.59 4.49 -25.33
C GLN A 4 14.52 5.24 -26.68
N ALA A 5 14.96 4.64 -27.79
CA ALA A 5 15.15 5.35 -29.07
C ALA A 5 13.87 5.58 -29.89
N LEU A 6 12.72 5.03 -29.46
CA LEU A 6 11.44 5.15 -30.18
C LEU A 6 10.57 6.31 -29.69
N ALA A 7 10.85 6.88 -28.51
CA ALA A 7 10.00 7.90 -27.89
C ALA A 7 10.18 9.31 -28.49
N ASP A 8 11.36 9.62 -29.03
CA ASP A 8 11.72 10.99 -29.45
C ASP A 8 11.66 11.25 -30.98
N LYS A 9 11.29 10.26 -31.80
CA LYS A 9 11.17 10.46 -33.26
C LYS A 9 9.75 10.85 -33.66
N TYR A 10 9.61 12.03 -34.28
CA TYR A 10 8.37 12.49 -34.89
C TYR A 10 7.85 11.46 -35.91
N LYS A 11 6.54 11.12 -35.81
CA LYS A 11 5.89 10.20 -36.74
C LYS A 11 5.94 10.78 -38.17
N SER A 12 6.29 9.94 -39.16
CA SER A 12 6.30 10.37 -40.56
C SER A 12 4.91 10.85 -40.99
N VAL A 13 4.85 11.83 -41.90
CA VAL A 13 3.60 12.46 -42.36
C VAL A 13 2.61 11.43 -42.91
N LEU A 14 3.10 10.40 -43.60
CA LEU A 14 2.30 9.28 -44.11
C LEU A 14 1.63 8.43 -43.00
N LYS A 15 2.25 8.37 -41.81
CA LYS A 15 1.73 7.66 -40.63
C LYS A 15 0.97 8.60 -39.68
N LYS A 16 0.84 9.88 -40.02
CA LYS A 16 0.10 10.85 -39.21
C LYS A 16 -1.39 10.60 -39.41
N VAL A 17 -2.06 10.16 -38.36
CA VAL A 17 -3.52 9.99 -38.37
C VAL A 17 -4.15 11.37 -38.50
N ARG A 18 -4.92 11.58 -39.58
CA ARG A 18 -5.71 12.79 -39.78
C ARG A 18 -7.08 12.59 -39.12
N PRO A 19 -7.63 13.61 -38.44
CA PRO A 19 -8.97 13.52 -37.87
C PRO A 19 -9.97 13.31 -39.02
N VAL A 20 -10.74 12.24 -38.93
CA VAL A 20 -11.86 11.96 -39.84
C VAL A 20 -13.10 12.63 -39.26
N LYS A 21 -13.90 13.30 -40.10
CA LYS A 21 -15.14 13.99 -39.69
C LYS A 21 -16.28 12.98 -39.52
N GLU A 22 -16.07 12.01 -38.65
CA GLU A 22 -17.08 11.01 -38.28
C GLU A 22 -17.54 11.26 -36.84
N PRO A 23 -18.82 10.98 -36.52
CA PRO A 23 -19.29 11.07 -35.15
C PRO A 23 -18.51 10.07 -34.29
N ILE A 24 -18.14 10.50 -33.08
CA ILE A 24 -17.44 9.64 -32.12
C ILE A 24 -18.30 8.39 -31.87
N PRO A 25 -17.76 7.17 -32.03
CA PRO A 25 -18.49 5.95 -31.71
C PRO A 25 -18.93 5.98 -30.25
N LYS A 26 -20.21 5.74 -29.99
CA LYS A 26 -20.77 5.79 -28.62
C LYS A 26 -20.10 4.78 -27.68
N ASP A 27 -19.61 3.68 -28.24
CA ASP A 27 -18.94 2.60 -27.51
C ASP A 27 -17.47 2.88 -27.22
N LEU A 28 -16.92 4.02 -27.67
CA LEU A 28 -15.53 4.41 -27.38
C LEU A 28 -15.35 4.78 -25.90
N ASN A 29 -16.39 5.36 -25.28
CA ASN A 29 -16.38 5.82 -23.90
C ASN A 29 -17.39 5.00 -23.08
N LEU A 30 -17.19 3.68 -23.02
CA LEU A 30 -17.93 2.87 -22.07
C LEU A 30 -17.68 3.41 -20.65
N PRO A 31 -18.72 3.54 -19.81
CA PRO A 31 -18.51 3.92 -18.43
C PRO A 31 -17.56 2.93 -17.77
N PHE A 32 -16.62 3.43 -16.95
CA PHE A 32 -15.70 2.57 -16.22
C PHE A 32 -16.48 1.51 -15.45
N ALA A 33 -16.23 0.24 -15.75
CA ALA A 33 -16.83 -0.86 -15.02
C ALA A 33 -16.39 -0.76 -13.55
N ARG A 34 -17.37 -0.76 -12.64
CA ARG A 34 -17.06 -0.85 -11.21
C ARG A 34 -16.47 -2.23 -10.95
N SER A 35 -15.28 -2.27 -10.34
CA SER A 35 -14.75 -3.52 -9.81
C SER A 35 -15.75 -4.09 -8.79
N PRO A 36 -15.99 -5.41 -8.77
CA PRO A 36 -16.76 -6.00 -7.68
C PRO A 36 -16.09 -5.66 -6.34
N PHE A 37 -16.91 -5.34 -5.34
CA PHE A 37 -16.44 -5.22 -3.96
C PHE A 37 -16.09 -6.63 -3.49
N SER A 38 -14.82 -7.01 -3.60
CA SER A 38 -14.34 -8.34 -3.19
C SER A 38 -14.42 -8.58 -1.69
N ARG A 39 -14.70 -7.53 -0.90
CA ARG A 39 -14.65 -7.56 0.56
C ARG A 39 -15.87 -6.89 1.16
N ASN A 40 -16.45 -7.55 2.16
CA ASN A 40 -17.47 -6.97 3.01
C ASN A 40 -16.78 -6.05 4.04
N SER A 41 -17.09 -4.75 4.04
CA SER A 41 -16.51 -3.76 4.98
C SER A 41 -16.94 -3.98 6.44
N TYR A 42 -18.00 -4.76 6.66
CA TYR A 42 -18.49 -5.13 8.00
C TYR A 42 -17.95 -6.48 8.48
N GLU A 43 -17.38 -7.28 7.58
CA GLU A 43 -16.47 -8.37 7.96
C GLU A 43 -15.10 -7.75 8.21
N ALA A 44 -14.98 -7.07 9.35
CA ALA A 44 -13.67 -6.81 9.90
C ALA A 44 -13.00 -8.17 10.14
N PRO A 45 -11.75 -8.40 9.69
CA PRO A 45 -10.97 -9.51 10.20
C PRO A 45 -10.61 -9.13 11.64
N LEU A 46 -11.56 -9.32 12.56
CA LEU A 46 -11.36 -9.24 14.01
C LEU A 46 -10.66 -10.51 14.49
N SER A 47 -9.77 -11.10 13.69
CA SER A 47 -8.73 -11.93 14.28
C SER A 47 -7.65 -10.93 14.70
N PRO A 48 -7.54 -10.58 15.99
CA PRO A 48 -6.31 -10.02 16.50
C PRO A 48 -5.29 -11.13 16.31
N ASN A 49 -4.62 -11.10 15.17
CA ASN A 49 -3.38 -11.82 14.95
C ASN A 49 -2.29 -10.75 15.02
N PRO A 50 -2.10 -10.10 16.20
CA PRO A 50 -1.01 -9.14 16.33
C PRO A 50 0.27 -9.90 15.98
N PRO A 51 1.18 -9.29 15.18
CA PRO A 51 2.41 -9.97 14.83
C PRO A 51 3.15 -10.33 16.12
N ILE A 52 3.61 -11.57 16.21
CA ILE A 52 4.44 -12.01 17.32
C ILE A 52 5.71 -11.15 17.28
N SER A 53 5.89 -10.28 18.28
CA SER A 53 7.07 -9.43 18.35
C SER A 53 8.28 -10.29 18.69
N GLN A 54 9.32 -10.23 17.86
CA GLN A 54 10.61 -10.82 18.17
C GLN A 54 11.54 -9.73 18.72
N GLU A 55 12.41 -10.11 19.66
CA GLU A 55 13.42 -9.19 20.18
C GLU A 55 14.42 -8.82 19.08
N THR A 56 14.77 -7.55 19.03
CA THR A 56 15.74 -7.00 18.08
C THR A 56 16.87 -6.31 18.84
N PHE A 57 17.93 -5.91 18.12
CA PHE A 57 19.07 -5.24 18.73
C PHE A 57 18.68 -3.97 19.51
N LYS A 58 17.66 -3.22 19.05
CA LYS A 58 17.16 -2.05 19.77
C LYS A 58 16.02 -2.35 20.74
N VAL A 59 15.18 -3.34 20.46
CA VAL A 59 14.01 -3.71 21.26
C VAL A 59 14.32 -4.96 22.08
N THR A 60 15.09 -4.79 23.16
CA THR A 60 15.33 -5.82 24.19
C THR A 60 14.37 -5.65 25.37
N HIS A 61 14.14 -6.72 26.14
CA HIS A 61 13.28 -6.69 27.32
C HIS A 61 13.71 -5.61 28.33
N GLU A 62 15.00 -5.56 28.66
CA GLU A 62 15.58 -4.59 29.60
C GLU A 62 15.33 -3.13 29.18
N ARG A 63 15.41 -2.84 27.88
CA ARG A 63 15.18 -1.49 27.35
C ARG A 63 13.71 -1.12 27.38
N LEU A 64 12.82 -2.08 27.16
CA LEU A 64 11.39 -1.88 27.25
C LEU A 64 10.93 -1.64 28.69
N GLU A 65 11.53 -2.33 29.66
CA GLU A 65 11.26 -2.10 31.09
C GLU A 65 11.69 -0.69 31.56
N ALA A 66 12.77 -0.16 30.98
CA ALA A 66 13.21 1.20 31.26
C ALA A 66 12.26 2.28 30.70
N VAL A 67 11.40 1.96 29.74
CA VAL A 67 10.46 2.90 29.13
C VAL A 67 9.13 2.87 29.88
N TYR A 68 8.73 4.01 30.43
CA TYR A 68 7.42 4.17 31.04
C TYR A 68 6.31 4.22 29.96
N LEU A 69 5.52 3.16 29.87
CA LEU A 69 4.40 3.03 28.91
C LEU A 69 3.03 3.41 29.50
N GLY A 70 2.98 3.80 30.78
CA GLY A 70 1.76 4.14 31.48
C GLY A 70 1.53 3.31 32.76
N PRO A 71 0.42 3.54 33.47
CA PRO A 71 0.04 2.76 34.64
C PRO A 71 -0.29 1.30 34.30
N PRO A 72 -0.25 0.37 35.27
CA PRO A 72 -0.58 -1.03 35.02
C PRO A 72 -2.02 -1.15 34.50
N GLY A 73 -2.20 -1.90 33.41
CA GLY A 73 -3.50 -2.05 32.73
C GLY A 73 -3.84 -0.95 31.72
N TRP A 74 -2.96 0.04 31.51
CA TRP A 74 -3.13 1.09 30.50
C TRP A 74 -3.06 0.56 29.06
N LEU A 75 -2.23 -0.46 28.82
CA LEU A 75 -2.11 -1.13 27.51
C LEU A 75 -2.41 -2.61 27.66
N SER A 76 -3.17 -3.15 26.73
CA SER A 76 -3.33 -4.58 26.54
C SER A 76 -2.03 -5.21 26.00
N ASN A 77 -1.88 -6.52 26.20
CA ASN A 77 -0.74 -7.28 25.66
C ASN A 77 -0.63 -7.16 24.13
N GLU A 78 -1.77 -7.06 23.44
CA GLU A 78 -1.83 -6.92 21.99
C GLU A 78 -1.33 -5.55 21.52
N GLU A 79 -1.69 -4.48 22.22
CA GLU A 79 -1.22 -3.12 21.95
C GLU A 79 0.28 -2.97 22.23
N ILE A 80 0.78 -3.61 23.28
CA ILE A 80 2.22 -3.67 23.57
C ILE A 80 2.95 -4.36 22.42
N ASN A 81 2.43 -5.48 21.93
CA ASN A 81 3.03 -6.19 20.79
C ASN A 81 2.97 -5.36 19.51
N LEU A 82 1.88 -4.63 19.27
CA LEU A 82 1.77 -3.70 18.14
C LEU A 82 2.84 -2.59 18.22
N LEU A 83 3.00 -1.95 19.38
CA LEU A 83 4.01 -0.93 19.61
C LEU A 83 5.42 -1.45 19.35
N LYS A 84 5.76 -2.63 19.86
CA LYS A 84 7.05 -3.29 19.59
C LYS A 84 7.30 -3.45 18.08
N ASN A 85 6.29 -3.94 17.35
CA ASN A 85 6.42 -4.12 15.89
C ASN A 85 6.60 -2.80 15.14
N VAL A 86 5.90 -1.73 15.54
CA VAL A 86 6.08 -0.40 14.94
C VAL A 86 7.50 0.12 15.13
N ILE A 87 8.07 -0.06 16.33
CA ILE A 87 9.45 0.33 16.62
C ILE A 87 10.43 -0.45 15.73
N ILE A 88 10.24 -1.76 15.59
CA ILE A 88 11.05 -2.62 14.72
C ILE A 88 10.97 -2.18 13.26
N LEU A 89 9.78 -1.86 12.76
CA LEU A 89 9.60 -1.37 11.38
C LEU A 89 10.36 -0.07 11.12
N ARG A 90 10.42 0.81 12.13
CA ARG A 90 11.18 2.08 12.04
C ARG A 90 12.68 1.91 12.23
N GLU A 91 13.15 0.80 12.78
CA GLU A 91 14.59 0.57 12.95
C GLU A 91 15.34 0.46 11.63
N ASN A 92 14.67 -0.06 10.59
CA ASN A 92 15.23 -0.32 9.26
C ASN A 92 14.94 0.80 8.23
N GLN A 93 14.28 1.88 8.64
CA GLN A 93 14.07 3.09 7.82
C GLN A 93 15.16 4.11 8.08
#